data_AF-A0A2V5X770-F1
#
_entry.id   AF-A0A2V5X770-F1
#
_cell.length_a   1.000
_cell.length_b   1.000
_cell.length_c   1.000
_cell.angle_alpha   90.00
_cell.angle_beta   90.00
_cell.angle_gamma   90.00
#
_symmetry.space_group_name_H-M   'P 1'
#
loop_
_entity.id
_entity.type
_entity.pdbx_description
1 polymer ?
#
loop_
_entity_poly.entity_id
_entity_poly.type
_entity_poly.pdbx_seq_one_letter_code
_entity_poly.pdbx_strand_id
1 'polypeptide(L)'
;MLSAAGIATSLAQGTVYSVNAVGYINLTIPPGFSIIANQLDNIVGSSPDNRLSALIPTAADGTTVYKFTGSGYSISTYDVLQPGWLPNGNDTLNPGEAAFIRNSTSGNITITFVGQVPQGHLVNSIPANFSMKSSMVPQAGAVDSVLGLVPPLVQDGDTIYQFSNAQNKYVINTYDALQPGWLPATPVLQVGEGFFIKKNGAGSWVRDFSVNQ
;
A
#
# COMPACT_ATOMS: atom_id res chain seq x y z
N MET A 1 -64.65 -28.90 -2.53
CA MET A 1 -63.84 -28.91 -1.29
C MET A 1 -62.65 -29.81 -1.56
N LEU A 2 -61.68 -29.40 -2.38
CA LEU A 2 -60.52 -28.54 -2.09
C LEU A 2 -59.73 -28.96 -0.84
N SER A 3 -58.64 -29.70 -1.05
CA SER A 3 -57.52 -29.80 -0.12
C SER A 3 -56.23 -29.91 -0.94
N ALA A 4 -55.57 -28.77 -1.11
CA ALA A 4 -54.28 -28.65 -1.79
C ALA A 4 -53.15 -29.10 -0.86
N ALA A 5 -52.24 -29.94 -1.37
CA ALA A 5 -51.00 -30.30 -0.71
C ALA A 5 -50.03 -29.11 -0.76
N GLY A 6 -49.70 -28.54 0.41
CA GLY A 6 -48.68 -27.52 0.54
C GLY A 6 -47.30 -28.14 0.37
N ILE A 7 -46.62 -27.84 -0.74
CA ILE A 7 -45.20 -28.16 -0.92
C ILE A 7 -44.43 -27.08 -0.14
N ALA A 8 -43.74 -27.49 0.92
CA ALA A 8 -42.80 -26.64 1.63
C ALA A 8 -41.56 -26.41 0.75
N THR A 9 -41.41 -25.21 0.21
CA THR A 9 -40.11 -24.75 -0.30
C THR A 9 -39.41 -24.01 0.85
N SER A 10 -38.54 -24.72 1.57
CA SER A 10 -37.56 -24.08 2.43
C SER A 10 -36.61 -23.27 1.54
N LEU A 11 -36.81 -21.96 1.46
CA LEU A 11 -35.77 -21.07 0.97
C LEU A 11 -34.66 -21.11 2.02
N ALA A 12 -33.60 -21.88 1.73
CA ALA A 12 -32.32 -21.68 2.40
C ALA A 12 -31.90 -20.25 2.07
N GLN A 13 -32.16 -19.32 3.00
CA GLN A 13 -31.56 -18.01 3.01
C GLN A 13 -30.08 -18.23 3.35
N GLY A 14 -29.32 -18.66 2.34
CA GLY A 14 -27.87 -18.70 2.42
C GLY A 14 -27.40 -17.31 2.82
N THR A 15 -26.70 -17.22 3.95
CA THR A 15 -26.13 -15.98 4.44
C THR A 15 -25.35 -15.33 3.30
N VAL A 16 -25.82 -14.17 2.83
CA VAL A 16 -25.09 -13.37 1.85
C VAL A 16 -23.93 -12.73 2.61
N TYR A 17 -22.76 -13.35 2.56
CA TYR A 17 -21.55 -12.72 3.04
C TYR A 17 -21.11 -11.67 2.02
N SER A 18 -20.65 -10.52 2.50
CA SER A 18 -19.94 -9.57 1.64
C SER A 18 -18.67 -10.25 1.14
N VAL A 19 -18.53 -10.38 -0.18
CA VAL A 19 -17.27 -10.84 -0.79
C VAL A 19 -16.15 -9.81 -0.53
N ASN A 20 -16.51 -8.54 -0.37
CA ASN A 20 -15.58 -7.45 -0.15
C ASN A 20 -15.34 -7.21 1.35
N ALA A 21 -14.07 -7.12 1.74
CA ALA A 21 -13.68 -6.61 3.05
C ALA A 21 -13.44 -5.10 2.98
N VAL A 22 -14.02 -4.35 3.91
CA VAL A 22 -13.79 -2.92 4.08
C VAL A 22 -13.07 -2.71 5.40
N GLY A 23 -12.05 -1.86 5.42
CA GLY A 23 -11.28 -1.58 6.61
C GLY A 23 -10.65 -0.19 6.60
N TYR A 24 -9.76 0.02 7.56
CA TYR A 24 -8.95 1.23 7.65
C TYR A 24 -7.51 0.90 8.04
N ILE A 25 -6.59 1.76 7.65
CA ILE A 25 -5.18 1.74 8.06
C ILE A 25 -4.91 3.05 8.79
N ASN A 26 -4.44 2.98 10.03
CA ASN A 26 -4.01 4.15 10.80
C ASN A 26 -2.50 4.21 10.87
N LEU A 27 -1.93 5.31 10.36
CA LEU A 27 -0.50 5.58 10.39
C LEU A 27 -0.21 6.74 11.33
N THR A 28 0.73 6.51 12.26
CA THR A 28 1.31 7.57 13.08
C THR A 28 2.56 8.08 12.40
N ILE A 29 2.54 9.34 11.96
CA ILE A 29 3.64 9.98 11.25
C ILE A 29 4.38 10.91 12.23
N PRO A 30 5.59 10.55 12.69
CA PRO A 30 6.38 11.43 13.54
C PRO A 30 6.85 12.68 12.78
N PRO A 31 7.31 13.73 13.49
CA PRO A 31 7.95 14.88 12.85
C PRO A 31 9.08 14.46 11.90
N GLY A 32 9.15 15.10 10.72
CA GLY A 32 10.10 14.73 9.68
C GLY A 32 9.52 13.76 8.66
N PHE A 33 10.38 12.95 8.04
CA PHE A 33 10.00 12.09 6.91
C PHE A 33 9.54 10.71 7.37
N SER A 34 8.53 10.14 6.72
CA SER A 34 8.13 8.73 6.79
C SER A 34 7.84 8.23 5.38
N ILE A 35 7.94 6.91 5.14
CA ILE A 35 7.36 6.32 3.93
C ILE A 35 5.97 5.80 4.28
N ILE A 36 4.97 6.15 3.47
CA ILE A 36 3.58 5.72 3.60
C ILE A 36 3.11 4.98 2.36
N ALA A 37 2.19 4.07 2.56
CA ALA A 37 1.48 3.37 1.50
C ALA A 37 0.00 3.22 1.87
N ASN A 38 -0.87 3.40 0.88
CA ASN A 38 -2.26 3.01 0.98
C ASN A 38 -2.41 1.63 0.34
N GLN A 39 -2.94 0.67 1.09
CA GLN A 39 -3.12 -0.73 0.67
C GLN A 39 -4.60 -1.08 0.54
N LEU A 40 -5.45 -0.07 0.45
CA LEU A 40 -6.90 -0.16 0.30
C LEU A 40 -7.31 0.60 -0.96
N ASP A 41 -8.42 0.19 -1.56
CA ASP A 41 -9.10 0.95 -2.60
C ASP A 41 -10.18 1.82 -1.97
N ASN A 42 -9.99 3.14 -2.03
CA ASN A 42 -10.99 4.10 -1.58
C ASN A 42 -12.12 4.17 -2.61
N ILE A 43 -13.22 3.46 -2.37
CA ILE A 43 -14.32 3.35 -3.32
C ILE A 43 -15.24 4.57 -3.22
N VAL A 44 -15.31 5.34 -4.31
CA VAL A 44 -16.26 6.45 -4.47
C VAL A 44 -17.20 6.11 -5.64
N GLY A 45 -18.46 5.81 -5.31
CA GLY A 45 -19.41 5.31 -6.29
C GLY A 45 -19.03 3.89 -6.76
N SER A 46 -18.75 3.74 -8.05
CA SER A 46 -18.45 2.44 -8.68
C SER A 46 -16.97 2.27 -9.06
N SER A 47 -16.08 3.17 -8.62
CA SER A 47 -14.67 3.15 -8.99
C SER A 47 -13.77 3.58 -7.83
N PRO A 48 -12.53 3.07 -7.75
CA PRO A 48 -11.56 3.53 -6.77
C PRO A 48 -11.10 4.96 -7.08
N ASP A 49 -11.04 5.80 -6.06
CA ASP A 49 -10.43 7.13 -6.08
C ASP A 49 -9.31 7.21 -5.03
N ASN A 50 -8.12 6.77 -5.43
CA ASN A 50 -6.92 6.77 -4.60
C ASN A 50 -6.07 8.03 -4.83
N ARG A 51 -6.66 9.16 -5.24
CA ARG A 51 -5.96 10.45 -5.31
C ARG A 51 -5.63 10.96 -3.91
N LEU A 52 -4.54 11.72 -3.78
CA LEU A 52 -4.10 12.34 -2.52
C LEU A 52 -5.20 13.18 -1.87
N SER A 53 -5.94 13.97 -2.65
CA SER A 53 -7.06 14.77 -2.17
C SER A 53 -8.25 13.95 -1.67
N ALA A 54 -8.42 12.71 -2.15
CA ALA A 54 -9.46 11.80 -1.70
C ALA A 54 -9.01 10.98 -0.47
N LEU A 55 -7.77 10.51 -0.47
CA LEU A 55 -7.19 9.70 0.60
C LEU A 55 -6.84 10.51 1.85
N ILE A 56 -6.34 11.73 1.66
CA ILE A 56 -5.92 12.64 2.74
C ILE A 56 -6.57 13.99 2.48
N PRO A 57 -7.90 14.12 2.70
CA PRO A 57 -8.63 15.35 2.39
C PRO A 57 -8.21 16.52 3.28
N THR A 58 -7.67 16.23 4.46
CA THR A 58 -7.16 17.21 5.41
C THR A 58 -5.81 16.79 5.97
N ALA A 59 -4.89 17.74 6.13
CA ALA A 59 -3.61 17.56 6.80
C ALA A 59 -3.20 18.86 7.51
N ALA A 60 -2.16 18.80 8.34
CA ALA A 60 -1.57 20.00 8.91
C ALA A 60 -0.91 20.84 7.80
N ASP A 61 -0.96 22.16 7.95
CA ASP A 61 -0.37 23.09 6.99
C ASP A 61 1.12 22.81 6.77
N GLY A 62 1.54 22.82 5.51
CA GLY A 62 2.91 22.51 5.11
C GLY A 62 3.30 21.03 5.17
N THR A 63 2.36 20.11 5.46
CA THR A 63 2.60 18.67 5.27
C THR A 63 2.91 18.43 3.79
N THR A 64 4.01 17.73 3.48
CA THR A 64 4.43 17.53 2.09
C THR A 64 4.54 16.05 1.75
N VAL A 65 3.96 15.63 0.63
CA VAL A 65 4.10 14.29 0.06
C VAL A 65 5.05 14.36 -1.14
N TYR A 66 5.99 13.42 -1.20
CA TYR A 66 6.97 13.27 -2.27
C TYR A 66 6.80 11.88 -2.89
N LYS A 67 6.21 11.82 -4.08
CA LYS A 67 6.03 10.58 -4.84
C LYS A 67 7.16 10.43 -5.86
N PHE A 68 7.96 9.39 -5.72
CA PHE A 68 9.07 9.15 -6.63
C PHE A 68 8.57 8.72 -8.02
N THR A 69 9.06 9.39 -9.07
CA THR A 69 8.60 9.20 -10.46
C THR A 69 9.57 8.37 -11.31
N GLY A 70 10.60 7.79 -10.70
CA GLY A 70 11.66 7.03 -11.40
C GLY A 70 12.94 7.83 -11.62
N SER A 71 12.83 9.16 -11.73
CA SER A 71 13.97 10.07 -11.93
C SER A 71 13.98 11.28 -11.00
N GLY A 72 12.86 11.57 -10.33
CA GLY A 72 12.71 12.68 -9.40
C GLY A 72 11.48 12.48 -8.52
N TYR A 73 10.93 13.57 -8.00
CA TYR A 73 9.72 13.53 -7.17
C TYR A 73 8.65 14.43 -7.75
N SER A 74 7.42 13.91 -7.81
CA SER A 74 6.23 14.76 -7.77
C SER A 74 6.00 15.17 -6.33
N ILE A 75 5.81 16.47 -6.10
CA ILE A 75 5.75 17.06 -4.76
C ILE A 75 4.37 17.70 -4.59
N SER A 76 3.71 17.39 -3.48
CA SER A 76 2.41 17.93 -3.10
C SER A 76 2.47 18.43 -1.67
N THR A 77 2.19 19.71 -1.44
CA THR A 77 2.12 20.31 -0.10
C THR A 77 0.68 20.67 0.23
N TYR A 78 0.24 20.34 1.44
CA TYR A 78 -1.08 20.72 1.92
C TYR A 78 -1.07 22.19 2.37
N ASP A 79 -1.99 22.98 1.83
CA ASP A 79 -2.20 24.38 2.17
C ASP A 79 -3.55 24.51 2.88
N VAL A 80 -3.56 25.02 4.11
CA VAL A 80 -4.78 25.25 4.90
C VAL A 80 -5.50 26.54 4.51
N LEU A 81 -4.79 27.54 3.98
CA LEU A 81 -5.36 28.81 3.53
C LEU A 81 -6.06 28.66 2.17
N GLN A 82 -5.54 27.76 1.33
CA GLN A 82 -6.21 27.24 0.15
C GLN A 82 -6.42 25.72 0.32
N PRO A 83 -7.45 25.27 1.06
CA PRO A 83 -7.62 23.89 1.47
C PRO A 83 -7.40 22.88 0.34
N GLY A 84 -6.26 22.18 0.38
CA GLY A 84 -5.93 21.16 -0.60
C GLY A 84 -4.44 20.92 -0.79
N TRP A 85 -4.15 19.94 -1.63
CA TRP A 85 -2.79 19.56 -2.03
C TRP A 85 -2.36 20.30 -3.29
N LEU A 86 -1.25 21.05 -3.21
CA LEU A 86 -0.72 21.86 -4.29
C LEU A 86 0.73 21.49 -4.62
N PRO A 87 1.16 21.57 -5.90
CA PRO A 87 0.31 21.71 -7.08
C PRO A 87 -0.33 20.38 -7.54
N ASN A 88 0.12 19.23 -7.02
CA ASN A 88 -0.23 17.90 -7.56
C ASN A 88 -1.24 17.13 -6.70
N GLY A 89 -2.37 17.75 -6.33
CA GLY A 89 -3.39 17.07 -5.52
C GLY A 89 -4.09 15.87 -6.19
N ASN A 90 -3.91 15.71 -7.50
CA ASN A 90 -4.40 14.55 -8.25
C ASN A 90 -3.42 13.36 -8.30
N ASP A 91 -2.23 13.50 -7.72
CA ASP A 91 -1.31 12.36 -7.58
C ASP A 91 -1.99 11.24 -6.79
N THR A 92 -1.76 10.00 -7.21
CA THR A 92 -2.36 8.84 -6.57
C THR A 92 -1.45 8.22 -5.51
N LEU A 93 -2.05 7.48 -4.59
CA LEU A 93 -1.38 6.47 -3.79
C LEU A 93 -2.23 5.18 -3.87
N ASN A 94 -2.19 4.54 -5.03
CA ASN A 94 -2.88 3.27 -5.29
C ASN A 94 -2.23 2.13 -4.48
N PRO A 95 -2.97 1.05 -4.20
CA PRO A 95 -2.38 -0.20 -3.71
C PRO A 95 -1.15 -0.61 -4.52
N GLY A 96 -0.04 -0.86 -3.82
CA GLY A 96 1.26 -1.19 -4.42
C GLY A 96 2.18 0.01 -4.66
N GLU A 97 1.68 1.24 -4.57
CA GLU A 97 2.46 2.48 -4.57
C GLU A 97 2.91 2.85 -3.15
N ALA A 98 3.92 3.70 -3.07
CA ALA A 98 4.40 4.31 -1.83
C ALA A 98 4.93 5.72 -2.11
N ALA A 99 4.92 6.57 -1.09
CA ALA A 99 5.46 7.92 -1.17
C ALA A 99 6.11 8.30 0.16
N PHE A 100 7.05 9.24 0.12
CA PHE A 100 7.46 9.93 1.34
C PHE A 100 6.37 10.91 1.75
N ILE A 101 6.15 11.05 3.05
CA ILE A 101 5.43 12.15 3.65
C ILE A 101 6.36 12.85 4.64
N ARG A 102 6.33 14.17 4.65
CA ARG A 102 7.01 15.01 5.62
C ARG A 102 5.96 15.67 6.50
N ASN A 103 5.95 15.30 7.76
CA ASN A 103 5.21 16.01 8.80
C ASN A 103 6.02 17.26 9.20
N SER A 104 5.45 18.44 8.93
CA SER A 104 6.02 19.76 9.24
C SER A 104 5.80 20.19 10.69
N THR A 105 4.95 19.49 11.44
CA THR A 105 4.60 19.83 12.82
C THR A 105 5.62 19.29 13.81
N SER A 106 5.57 19.78 15.06
CA SER A 106 6.43 19.31 16.15
C SER A 106 5.93 18.03 16.83
N GLY A 107 4.72 17.58 16.52
CA GLY A 107 4.10 16.39 17.12
C GLY A 107 3.81 15.31 16.08
N ASN A 108 3.43 14.12 16.54
CA ASN A 108 2.96 13.09 15.63
C ASN A 108 1.62 13.52 15.03
N ILE A 109 1.42 13.25 13.73
CA ILE A 109 0.12 13.35 13.06
C ILE A 109 -0.40 11.96 12.72
N THR A 110 -1.71 11.83 12.58
CA THR A 110 -2.35 10.58 12.16
C THR A 110 -2.85 10.72 10.73
N ILE A 111 -2.50 9.76 9.88
CA ILE A 111 -3.09 9.59 8.55
C ILE A 111 -3.92 8.32 8.56
N THR A 112 -5.18 8.41 8.13
CA THR A 112 -6.11 7.29 8.08
C THR A 112 -6.51 7.03 6.63
N PHE A 113 -6.22 5.83 6.14
CA PHE A 113 -6.78 5.34 4.88
C PHE A 113 -8.01 4.48 5.16
N VAL A 114 -9.06 4.63 4.36
CA VAL A 114 -10.28 3.84 4.46
C VAL A 114 -10.62 3.32 3.07
N GLY A 115 -11.01 2.05 2.98
CA GLY A 115 -11.33 1.47 1.70
C GLY A 115 -11.56 -0.03 1.73
N GLN A 116 -11.76 -0.58 0.54
CA GLN A 116 -11.87 -2.02 0.30
C GLN A 116 -10.47 -2.65 0.21
N VAL A 117 -10.33 -3.88 0.69
CA VAL A 117 -9.10 -4.64 0.50
C VAL A 117 -9.07 -5.17 -0.95
N PRO A 118 -8.01 -4.92 -1.73
CA PRO A 118 -7.86 -5.52 -3.05
C PRO A 118 -7.83 -7.05 -2.97
N GLN A 119 -8.49 -7.73 -3.91
CA GLN A 119 -8.62 -9.19 -3.94
C GLN A 119 -8.45 -9.75 -5.35
N GLY A 120 -8.29 -11.07 -5.45
CA GLY A 120 -8.09 -11.80 -6.70
C GLY A 120 -6.62 -11.82 -7.11
N HIS A 121 -6.39 -11.77 -8.42
CA HIS A 121 -5.06 -11.77 -9.02
C HIS A 121 -4.50 -10.36 -9.08
N LEU A 122 -3.62 -10.03 -8.14
CA LEU A 122 -3.03 -8.71 -7.98
C LEU A 122 -1.65 -8.67 -8.63
N VAL A 123 -1.39 -7.63 -9.43
CA VAL A 123 -0.14 -7.46 -10.19
C VAL A 123 0.45 -6.08 -9.92
N ASN A 124 1.54 -6.01 -9.16
CA ASN A 124 2.30 -4.78 -8.94
C ASN A 124 3.58 -4.78 -9.81
N SER A 125 3.58 -4.03 -10.91
CA SER A 125 4.75 -3.92 -11.79
C SER A 125 5.89 -3.15 -11.12
N ILE A 126 7.08 -3.74 -11.06
CA ILE A 126 8.30 -3.13 -10.52
C ILE A 126 9.25 -2.84 -11.70
N PRO A 127 9.54 -1.56 -12.01
CA PRO A 127 10.47 -1.22 -13.07
C PRO A 127 11.92 -1.57 -12.67
N ALA A 128 12.82 -1.62 -13.66
CA ALA A 128 14.26 -1.65 -13.38
C ALA A 128 14.70 -0.31 -12.76
N ASN A 129 15.85 -0.32 -12.09
CA ASN A 129 16.36 0.77 -11.24
C ASN A 129 15.45 1.03 -10.03
N PHE A 130 15.51 2.26 -9.51
CA PHE A 130 14.77 2.64 -8.31
C PHE A 130 13.28 2.79 -8.59
N SER A 131 12.47 2.32 -7.65
CA SER A 131 11.05 2.66 -7.52
C SER A 131 10.63 2.60 -6.06
N MET A 132 9.53 3.29 -5.71
CA MET A 132 8.87 3.13 -4.42
C MET A 132 7.71 2.15 -4.56
N LYS A 133 7.67 1.15 -3.70
CA LYS A 133 6.69 0.06 -3.75
C LYS A 133 6.17 -0.30 -2.36
N SER A 134 5.00 -0.90 -2.32
CA SER A 134 4.38 -1.51 -1.14
C SER A 134 3.65 -2.80 -1.52
N SER A 135 3.18 -3.55 -0.53
CA SER A 135 2.22 -4.62 -0.79
C SER A 135 0.88 -4.03 -1.25
N MET A 136 0.19 -4.68 -2.19
CA MET A 136 -1.14 -4.25 -2.64
C MET A 136 -2.25 -4.56 -1.64
N VAL A 137 -1.97 -5.29 -0.56
CA VAL A 137 -2.98 -5.66 0.45
C VAL A 137 -2.46 -5.34 1.85
N PRO A 138 -3.35 -5.07 2.82
CA PRO A 138 -2.97 -4.69 4.18
C PRO A 138 -2.54 -5.91 5.00
N GLN A 139 -1.43 -6.52 4.61
CA GLN A 139 -0.81 -7.66 5.29
C GLN A 139 0.64 -7.33 5.64
N ALA A 140 0.97 -7.44 6.93
CA ALA A 140 2.35 -7.36 7.39
C ALA A 140 3.05 -8.72 7.27
N GLY A 141 4.36 -8.70 7.07
CA GLY A 141 5.16 -9.93 7.07
C GLY A 141 6.47 -9.81 6.31
N ALA A 142 7.22 -10.92 6.33
CA ALA A 142 8.45 -11.07 5.56
C ALA A 142 8.17 -10.93 4.06
N VAL A 143 8.98 -10.12 3.36
CA VAL A 143 8.75 -9.78 1.95
C VAL A 143 8.75 -11.01 1.05
N ASP A 144 9.51 -12.05 1.39
CA ASP A 144 9.60 -13.29 0.64
C ASP A 144 8.42 -14.24 0.91
N SER A 145 8.42 -14.88 2.07
CA SER A 145 7.59 -15.99 2.49
C SER A 145 6.14 -15.61 2.77
N VAL A 146 5.88 -14.35 3.16
CA VAL A 146 4.52 -13.88 3.44
C VAL A 146 3.98 -13.06 2.28
N LEU A 147 4.80 -12.16 1.74
CA LEU A 147 4.33 -11.19 0.74
C LEU A 147 4.66 -11.60 -0.71
N GLY A 148 5.43 -12.66 -0.94
CA GLY A 148 5.62 -13.26 -2.27
C GLY A 148 6.60 -12.52 -3.18
N LEU A 149 7.48 -11.68 -2.63
CA LEU A 149 8.57 -11.05 -3.36
C LEU A 149 9.76 -12.02 -3.43
N VAL A 150 9.67 -13.01 -4.33
CA VAL A 150 10.59 -14.15 -4.45
C VAL A 150 11.12 -14.30 -5.89
N PRO A 151 12.18 -15.11 -6.13
CA PRO A 151 12.60 -15.46 -7.50
C PRO A 151 11.46 -16.11 -8.32
N PRO A 152 11.45 -15.96 -9.66
CA PRO A 152 12.49 -15.32 -10.49
C PRO A 152 12.35 -13.78 -10.59
N LEU A 153 11.35 -13.18 -9.93
CA LEU A 153 11.17 -11.72 -9.91
C LEU A 153 12.34 -11.02 -9.21
N VAL A 154 12.72 -11.54 -8.05
CA VAL A 154 13.92 -11.07 -7.33
C VAL A 154 15.15 -11.73 -7.94
N GLN A 155 16.16 -10.92 -8.23
CA GLN A 155 17.40 -11.27 -8.89
C GLN A 155 18.58 -10.89 -7.99
N ASP A 156 19.72 -11.55 -8.21
CA ASP A 156 20.97 -11.23 -7.51
C ASP A 156 21.26 -9.73 -7.56
N GLY A 157 21.59 -9.13 -6.41
CA GLY A 157 21.91 -7.71 -6.28
C GLY A 157 20.71 -6.76 -6.19
N ASP A 158 19.47 -7.24 -6.35
CA ASP A 158 18.29 -6.42 -6.03
C ASP A 158 18.35 -5.94 -4.59
N THR A 159 18.01 -4.68 -4.34
CA THR A 159 18.17 -4.08 -3.01
C THR A 159 16.92 -3.36 -2.56
N ILE A 160 16.46 -3.67 -1.35
CA ILE A 160 15.36 -2.98 -0.64
C ILE A 160 15.94 -1.98 0.35
N TYR A 161 15.32 -0.81 0.43
CA TYR A 161 15.64 0.25 1.39
C TYR A 161 14.35 0.64 2.13
N GLN A 162 14.22 0.17 3.37
CA GLN A 162 13.15 0.56 4.29
C GLN A 162 13.59 1.76 5.11
N PHE A 163 12.76 2.80 5.22
CA PHE A 163 13.10 3.98 6.01
C PHE A 163 12.67 3.80 7.47
N SER A 164 13.62 3.70 8.39
CA SER A 164 13.33 3.61 9.81
C SER A 164 13.18 4.99 10.43
N ASN A 165 11.95 5.35 10.79
CA ASN A 165 11.68 6.59 11.54
C ASN A 165 12.40 6.66 12.88
N ALA A 166 12.48 5.54 13.61
CA ALA A 166 13.12 5.48 14.92
C ALA A 166 14.63 5.76 14.84
N GLN A 167 15.28 5.36 13.75
CA GLN A 167 16.73 5.50 13.56
C GLN A 167 17.09 6.64 12.61
N ASN A 168 16.10 7.27 11.97
CA ASN A 168 16.25 8.27 10.91
C ASN A 168 17.25 7.86 9.82
N LYS A 169 17.19 6.60 9.38
CA LYS A 169 18.08 6.04 8.35
C LYS A 169 17.41 4.89 7.61
N TYR A 170 17.98 4.51 6.48
CA TYR A 170 17.57 3.30 5.77
C TYR A 170 18.10 2.03 6.44
N VAL A 171 17.23 1.02 6.55
CA VAL A 171 17.60 -0.38 6.68
C VAL A 171 17.66 -0.95 5.27
N ILE A 172 18.81 -1.51 4.91
CA ILE A 172 19.14 -1.90 3.53
C ILE A 172 19.34 -3.41 3.51
N ASN A 173 18.68 -4.07 2.57
CA ASN A 173 18.78 -5.50 2.39
C ASN A 173 18.98 -5.83 0.91
N THR A 174 19.99 -6.64 0.60
CA THR A 174 20.33 -7.03 -0.77
C THR A 174 20.08 -8.52 -0.94
N TYR A 175 19.47 -8.90 -2.05
CA TYR A 175 19.26 -10.30 -2.39
C TYR A 175 20.55 -10.91 -2.94
N ASP A 176 20.94 -12.06 -2.40
CA ASP A 176 22.06 -12.87 -2.85
C ASP A 176 21.51 -14.16 -3.49
N ALA A 177 21.83 -14.40 -4.76
CA ALA A 177 21.38 -15.61 -5.46
C ALA A 177 22.35 -16.80 -5.28
N LEU A 178 23.60 -16.55 -4.89
CA LEU A 178 24.59 -17.60 -4.59
C LEU A 178 24.32 -18.22 -3.21
N GLN A 179 23.85 -17.41 -2.27
CA GLN A 179 23.22 -17.85 -1.02
C GLN A 179 21.77 -17.36 -0.99
N PRO A 180 20.82 -18.11 -1.59
CA PRO A 180 19.45 -17.65 -1.84
C PRO A 180 18.79 -17.02 -0.61
N GLY A 181 18.64 -15.71 -0.64
CA GLY A 181 18.01 -14.95 0.43
C GLY A 181 18.39 -13.49 0.47
N TRP A 182 17.72 -12.76 1.36
CA TRP A 182 18.02 -11.35 1.63
C TRP A 182 19.05 -11.24 2.75
N LEU A 183 20.07 -10.42 2.55
CA LEU A 183 21.14 -10.14 3.51
C LEU A 183 21.07 -8.68 3.99
N PRO A 184 21.37 -8.38 5.27
CA PRO A 184 21.81 -9.33 6.31
C PRO A 184 20.67 -10.16 6.91
N ALA A 185 19.41 -9.82 6.61
CA ALA A 185 18.22 -10.56 7.01
C ALA A 185 17.08 -10.31 6.00
N THR A 186 16.02 -11.10 6.07
CA THR A 186 14.80 -10.84 5.29
C THR A 186 14.07 -9.59 5.79
N PRO A 187 13.78 -8.61 4.92
CA PRO A 187 12.93 -7.46 5.24
C PRO A 187 11.54 -7.88 5.70
N VAL A 188 11.01 -7.20 6.73
CA VAL A 188 9.63 -7.38 7.20
C VAL A 188 8.90 -6.06 6.99
N LEU A 189 7.80 -6.09 6.24
CA LEU A 189 6.98 -4.93 5.94
C LEU A 189 5.77 -4.88 6.88
N GLN A 190 5.43 -3.69 7.38
CA GLN A 190 4.20 -3.45 8.13
C GLN A 190 3.03 -3.02 7.23
N VAL A 191 1.82 -3.05 7.77
CA VAL A 191 0.64 -2.49 7.10
C VAL A 191 0.81 -0.98 6.95
N GLY A 192 0.56 -0.48 5.75
CA GLY A 192 0.73 0.91 5.33
C GLY A 192 2.17 1.38 5.20
N GLU A 193 3.14 0.46 5.23
CA GLU A 193 4.55 0.73 4.96
C GLU A 193 4.87 0.54 3.47
N GLY A 194 5.77 1.38 2.96
CA GLY A 194 6.40 1.21 1.66
C GLY A 194 7.93 1.26 1.77
N PHE A 195 8.60 0.97 0.68
CA PHE A 195 10.06 0.93 0.60
C PHE A 195 10.55 1.37 -0.77
N PHE A 196 11.83 1.74 -0.86
CA PHE A 196 12.50 1.78 -2.16
C PHE A 196 12.99 0.38 -2.52
N ILE A 197 12.86 0.02 -3.79
CA ILE A 197 13.54 -1.12 -4.36
C ILE A 197 14.36 -0.66 -5.55
N LYS A 198 15.62 -1.08 -5.60
CA LYS A 198 16.47 -1.00 -6.79
C LYS A 198 16.49 -2.38 -7.43
N LYS A 199 15.88 -2.51 -8.61
CA LYS A 199 15.88 -3.76 -9.36
C LYS A 199 16.84 -3.76 -10.54
N ASN A 200 17.49 -4.89 -10.78
CA ASN A 200 18.37 -5.09 -11.92
C ASN A 200 17.61 -5.23 -13.24
N GLY A 201 16.55 -6.05 -13.26
CA GLY A 201 15.58 -6.13 -14.35
C GLY A 201 14.17 -5.80 -13.88
N ALA A 202 13.31 -5.30 -14.76
CA ALA A 202 11.89 -5.07 -14.43
C ALA A 202 11.15 -6.42 -14.26
N GLY A 203 10.04 -6.42 -13.52
CA GLY A 203 9.18 -7.58 -13.36
C GLY A 203 7.84 -7.25 -12.70
N SER A 204 7.05 -8.27 -12.40
CA SER A 204 5.75 -8.12 -11.76
C SER A 204 5.70 -8.87 -10.43
N TRP A 205 5.39 -8.15 -9.36
CA TRP A 205 5.08 -8.73 -8.06
C TRP A 205 3.63 -9.15 -8.02
N VAL A 206 3.41 -10.45 -8.17
CA VAL A 206 2.09 -11.04 -8.31
C VAL A 206 1.66 -11.69 -7.00
N ARG A 207 0.41 -11.48 -6.61
CA ARG A 207 -0.21 -12.16 -5.46
C ARG A 207 -1.65 -12.53 -5.80
N ASP A 208 -2.01 -13.80 -5.57
CA ASP A 208 -3.41 -14.20 -5.47
C ASP A 208 -3.85 -14.03 -4.01
N PHE A 209 -4.85 -13.18 -3.76
CA PHE A 209 -5.28 -12.84 -2.40
C PHE A 209 -6.80 -12.87 -2.26
N SER A 210 -7.28 -13.39 -1.13
CA SER A 210 -8.70 -13.38 -0.75
C SER A 210 -8.80 -13.23 0.77
N VAL A 211 -9.77 -12.45 1.23
CA VAL A 211 -10.05 -12.30 2.67
C VAL A 211 -10.89 -13.46 3.25
N ASN A 212 -11.38 -14.36 2.39
CA ASN A 212 -12.29 -15.44 2.75
C ASN A 212 -11.65 -16.84 2.60
N GLN A 213 -10.32 -16.95 2.58
CA GLN A 213 -9.60 -18.22 2.50
C GLN A 213 -9.22 -18.77 3.87
#